data_AF-A0A374V751-F1
#
_entry.id   AF-A0A374V751-F1
#
_cell.length_a   1.000
_cell.length_b   1.000
_cell.length_c   1.000
_cell.angle_alpha   90.00
_cell.angle_beta   90.00
_cell.angle_gamma   90.00
#
_symmetry.space_group_name_H-M   'P 1'
#
loop_
_entity.id
_entity.type
_entity.pdbx_description
1 polymer ?
#
loop_
_entity_poly.entity_id
_entity_poly.type
_entity_poly.pdbx_seq_one_letter_code
_entity_poly.pdbx_strand_id
1 'polypeptide(L)'
;MGTLNIIIRKRALNTIRKVTEWYESEVNNTAAQHFVEDIYDTISTLSHSPLIGILDEQYSTEKMKYYSFLLHPKYRIVYRFTKKTLYIVAIRATMMKHN
;
A
#
# COMPACT_ATOMS: atom_id res chain seq x y z
N MET A 1 12.61 3.01 -17.94
CA MET A 1 12.67 1.89 -16.98
C MET A 1 11.34 1.15 -17.11
N GLY A 2 11.34 -0.17 -17.29
CA GLY A 2 10.11 -0.94 -17.51
C GLY A 2 9.27 -1.08 -16.23
N THR A 3 8.00 -1.42 -16.39
CA THR A 3 7.06 -1.71 -15.29
C THR A 3 7.60 -2.82 -14.39
N LEU A 4 7.61 -2.58 -13.07
CA LEU A 4 8.04 -3.58 -12.09
C LEU A 4 7.00 -4.67 -11.91
N ASN A 5 7.44 -5.92 -11.75
CA ASN A 5 6.57 -7.03 -11.36
C ASN A 5 6.02 -6.78 -9.95
N ILE A 6 4.73 -7.03 -9.73
CA ILE A 6 4.07 -6.76 -8.45
C ILE A 6 3.98 -8.04 -7.62
N ILE A 7 4.41 -7.97 -6.36
CA ILE A 7 4.21 -9.02 -5.36
C ILE A 7 3.54 -8.42 -4.12
N ILE A 8 2.31 -8.85 -3.83
CA ILE A 8 1.59 -8.47 -2.62
C ILE A 8 1.86 -9.51 -1.54
N ARG A 9 2.45 -9.09 -0.41
CA ARG A 9 2.71 -9.99 0.72
C ARG A 9 1.40 -10.36 1.42
N LYS A 10 1.33 -11.58 1.96
CA LYS A 10 0.15 -12.10 2.69
C LYS A 10 -0.37 -11.13 3.76
N ARG A 11 0.51 -10.43 4.47
CA ARG A 11 0.13 -9.40 5.46
C ARG A 11 -0.65 -8.25 4.83
N ALA A 12 -0.16 -7.69 3.73
CA ALA A 12 -0.85 -6.64 3.00
C ALA A 12 -2.18 -7.14 2.43
N LEU A 13 -2.18 -8.32 1.79
CA LEU A 13 -3.39 -8.93 1.23
C LEU A 13 -4.48 -9.15 2.29
N ASN A 14 -4.11 -9.68 3.45
CA ASN A 14 -5.04 -9.86 4.56
C ASN A 14 -5.62 -8.54 5.08
N THR A 15 -4.84 -7.45 5.02
CA THR A 15 -5.31 -6.12 5.45
C THR A 15 -6.28 -5.54 4.43
N ILE A 16 -5.95 -5.64 3.13
CA ILE A 16 -6.85 -5.25 2.03
C ILE A 16 -8.19 -5.95 2.21
N ARG A 17 -8.18 -7.28 2.33
CA ARG A 17 -9.40 -8.06 2.49
C ARG A 17 -10.24 -7.62 3.70
N LYS A 18 -9.62 -7.48 4.87
CA LYS A 18 -10.33 -7.06 6.09
C LYS A 18 -10.96 -5.67 5.97
N VAL A 19 -10.26 -4.73 5.32
CA VAL A 19 -10.78 -3.36 5.15
C VAL A 19 -11.90 -3.35 4.12
N THR A 20 -11.77 -4.10 3.01
CA THR A 20 -12.86 -4.29 2.03
C THR A 20 -14.09 -4.90 2.68
N GLU A 21 -13.95 -6.01 3.42
CA GLU A 21 -15.05 -6.66 4.16
C GLU A 21 -15.73 -5.70 5.14
N TRP A 22 -14.96 -4.83 5.80
CA TRP A 22 -15.50 -3.80 6.69
C TRP A 22 -16.29 -2.72 5.92
N TYR A 23 -15.81 -2.26 4.77
CA TYR A 23 -16.56 -1.32 3.93
C TYR A 23 -17.87 -1.92 3.40
N GLU A 24 -17.86 -3.20 2.99
CA GLU A 24 -19.05 -3.91 2.51
C GLU A 24 -20.11 -4.03 3.61
N SER A 25 -19.69 -4.31 4.85
CA SER A 25 -20.59 -4.51 5.99
C SER A 25 -21.09 -3.22 6.65
N GLU A 26 -20.22 -2.24 6.84
CA GLU A 26 -20.52 -1.04 7.65
C GLU A 26 -20.84 0.22 6.82
N VAL A 27 -20.51 0.24 5.52
CA VAL A 27 -20.66 1.44 4.68
C VAL A 27 -21.55 1.19 3.47
N ASN A 28 -21.03 0.47 2.47
CA ASN A 28 -21.72 -0.06 1.28
C ASN A 28 -20.70 -0.68 0.30
N ASN A 29 -21.22 -1.50 -0.62
CA ASN A 29 -20.41 -2.15 -1.66
C ASN A 29 -19.69 -1.17 -2.60
N THR A 30 -20.28 -0.01 -2.90
CA THR A 30 -19.66 1.00 -3.76
C THR A 30 -18.38 1.56 -3.13
N ALA A 31 -18.40 1.86 -1.83
CA ALA A 31 -17.23 2.31 -1.09
C ALA A 31 -16.14 1.23 -1.01
N ALA A 32 -16.53 -0.05 -0.84
CA ALA A 32 -15.61 -1.17 -0.86
C ALA A 32 -14.93 -1.32 -2.23
N GLN A 33 -15.70 -1.20 -3.32
CA GLN A 33 -15.18 -1.24 -4.68
C GLN A 33 -14.18 -0.11 -4.94
N HIS A 34 -14.54 1.14 -4.61
CA HIS A 34 -13.63 2.28 -4.76
C HIS A 34 -12.34 2.12 -3.96
N PHE A 35 -12.41 1.59 -2.73
CA PHE A 35 -11.21 1.31 -1.95
C PHE A 35 -10.27 0.31 -2.66
N VAL A 36 -10.83 -0.72 -3.29
CA VAL A 36 -10.05 -1.71 -4.04
C VAL A 36 -9.46 -1.10 -5.31
N GLU A 37 -10.23 -0.30 -6.05
CA GLU A 37 -9.77 0.46 -7.22
C GLU A 37 -8.59 1.37 -6.87
N ASP A 38 -8.71 2.17 -5.80
CA ASP A 38 -7.64 3.04 -5.29
C ASP A 38 -6.35 2.26 -5.00
N ILE A 39 -6.46 1.04 -4.45
CA ILE A 39 -5.31 0.16 -4.21
C ILE A 39 -4.64 -0.23 -5.53
N TYR A 40 -5.43 -0.66 -6.51
CA TYR A 40 -4.88 -1.08 -7.80
C TYR A 40 -4.22 0.08 -8.54
N ASP A 41 -4.84 1.25 -8.56
CA ASP A 41 -4.31 2.45 -9.20
C ASP A 41 -3.02 2.93 -8.54
N THR A 42 -2.99 2.89 -7.20
CA THR A 42 -1.78 3.21 -6.43
C THR A 42 -0.66 2.21 -6.72
N ILE A 43 -0.94 0.90 -6.70
CA ILE A 43 0.07 -0.13 -6.98
C ILE A 43 0.57 -0.02 -8.43
N SER A 44 -0.33 0.25 -9.39
CA SER A 44 0.01 0.48 -10.78
C SER A 44 0.97 1.67 -10.91
N THR A 45 0.64 2.79 -10.28
CA THR A 45 1.50 3.98 -10.25
C THR A 45 2.88 3.67 -9.66
N LEU A 46 2.92 2.97 -8.51
CA LEU A 46 4.18 2.59 -7.86
C LEU A 46 5.00 1.59 -8.68
N SER A 47 4.38 0.78 -9.52
CA SER A 47 5.09 -0.17 -10.40
C SER A 47 5.86 0.53 -11.51
N HIS A 48 5.41 1.72 -11.92
CA HIS A 48 6.10 2.58 -12.90
C HIS A 48 7.07 3.55 -12.23
N SER A 49 6.67 4.09 -11.08
CA SER A 49 7.39 5.18 -10.41
C SER A 49 7.56 4.88 -8.91
N PRO A 50 8.36 3.86 -8.53
CA PRO A 50 8.46 3.41 -7.15
C PRO A 50 9.14 4.42 -6.21
N LEU A 51 9.82 5.44 -6.74
CA LEU A 51 10.53 6.46 -5.95
C LEU A 51 9.65 7.64 -5.51
N ILE A 52 8.38 7.71 -5.92
CA ILE A 52 7.47 8.82 -5.54
C ILE A 52 7.02 8.77 -4.08
N GLY A 53 7.20 7.62 -3.42
CA GLY A 53 6.89 7.46 -2.00
C GLY A 53 7.96 8.06 -1.09
N ILE A 54 7.56 8.25 0.16
CA ILE A 54 8.42 8.77 1.22
C ILE A 54 9.23 7.62 1.79
N LEU A 55 10.55 7.76 1.84
CA LEU A 55 11.43 6.80 2.49
C LEU A 55 11.09 6.73 3.99
N ASP A 56 10.82 5.52 4.48
CA ASP A 56 10.60 5.25 5.90
C ASP A 56 11.94 4.92 6.54
N GLU A 57 12.67 5.95 6.98
CA GLU A 57 14.01 5.82 7.55
C GLU A 57 14.04 4.96 8.82
N GLN A 58 12.98 5.02 9.63
CA GLN A 58 12.90 4.31 10.91
C GLN A 58 12.94 2.79 10.73
N TYR A 59 12.31 2.27 9.68
CA TYR A 59 12.26 0.82 9.40
C TYR A 59 13.24 0.39 8.29
N SER A 60 13.95 1.34 7.68
CA SER A 60 14.93 1.09 6.64
C SER A 60 16.30 0.77 7.23
N THR A 61 16.99 -0.18 6.60
CA THR A 61 18.41 -0.48 6.88
C THR A 61 19.27 -0.03 5.71
N GLU A 62 20.59 -0.14 5.81
CA GLU A 62 21.49 0.11 4.68
C GLU A 62 21.18 -0.79 3.48
N LYS A 63 20.83 -2.05 3.72
CA LYS A 63 20.58 -3.07 2.68
C LYS A 63 19.13 -3.12 2.21
N MET A 64 18.19 -2.59 2.98
CA MET A 64 16.76 -2.73 2.69
C MET A 64 16.02 -1.44 3.02
N LYS A 65 15.61 -0.74 1.97
CA LYS A 65 14.83 0.50 2.06
C LYS A 65 13.34 0.21 1.92
N TYR A 66 12.55 0.81 2.79
CA TYR A 66 11.09 0.79 2.74
C TYR A 66 10.58 2.18 2.45
N TYR A 67 9.51 2.23 1.67
CA TYR A 67 8.86 3.46 1.27
C TYR A 67 7.39 3.39 1.68
N SER A 68 6.79 4.55 1.89
CA SER A 68 5.37 4.68 2.13
C SER A 68 4.75 5.70 1.19
N PHE A 69 3.57 5.38 0.66
CA PHE A 69 2.79 6.28 -0.17
C PHE A 69 1.38 6.40 0.37
N LEU A 70 0.77 7.57 0.22
CA LEU A 70 -0.60 7.80 0.66
C LEU A 70 -1.55 7.09 -0.32
N LEU A 71 -2.30 6.12 0.18
CA LEU A 71 -3.28 5.37 -0.61
C LEU A 71 -4.65 6.04 -0.51
N HIS A 72 -5.06 6.37 0.71
CA HIS A 72 -6.33 7.00 1.05
C HIS A 72 -6.04 7.92 2.25
N PRO A 73 -6.83 8.98 2.53
CA PRO A 73 -6.58 9.85 3.69
C PRO A 73 -6.39 9.09 5.01
N LYS A 74 -7.02 7.92 5.13
CA LYS A 74 -6.95 7.01 6.29
C LYS A 74 -5.91 5.89 6.19
N TYR A 75 -5.26 5.68 5.05
CA TYR A 75 -4.37 4.53 4.82
C TYR A 75 -3.11 4.88 4.01
N ARG A 76 -1.98 4.29 4.39
CA ARG A 76 -0.73 4.30 3.64
C ARG A 76 -0.34 2.91 3.22
N ILE A 77 0.15 2.79 1.99
CA ILE A 77 0.79 1.58 1.50
C ILE A 77 2.27 1.62 1.86
N VAL A 78 2.78 0.54 2.44
CA VAL A 78 4.20 0.35 2.74
C VAL A 78 4.75 -0.67 1.75
N TYR A 79 5.82 -0.29 1.06
CA TYR A 79 6.39 -1.10 -0.01
C TYR A 79 7.92 -1.03 0.00
N ARG A 80 8.53 -1.94 -0.75
CA ARG A 80 9.95 -1.90 -1.12
C ARG A 80 10.08 -2.39 -2.55
N PHE A 81 11.17 -2.10 -3.22
CA PHE A 81 11.35 -2.56 -4.59
C PHE A 81 12.81 -2.93 -4.89
N THR A 82 12.97 -3.76 -5.90
CA THR A 82 14.26 -4.07 -6.54
C THR A 82 14.24 -3.55 -7.96
N LYS A 83 15.30 -3.81 -8.74
CA LYS A 83 15.36 -3.44 -10.17
C LYS A 83 14.20 -4.00 -11.02
N LYS A 84 13.52 -5.05 -10.58
CA LYS A 84 12.48 -5.76 -11.36
C LYS A 84 11.17 -6.00 -10.63
N THR A 85 11.10 -5.77 -9.32
CA THR A 85 9.95 -6.20 -8.52
C THR A 85 9.58 -5.16 -7.47
N LEU A 86 8.31 -4.79 -7.44
CA LEU A 86 7.66 -4.03 -6.38
C LEU A 86 7.02 -5.01 -5.39
N TYR A 87 7.39 -4.90 -4.12
CA TYR A 87 6.83 -5.68 -3.03
C TYR A 87 5.92 -4.80 -2.19
N ILE A 88 4.62 -5.09 -2.18
CA ILE A 88 3.68 -4.46 -1.25
C ILE A 88 3.74 -5.23 0.07
N VAL A 89 4.21 -4.56 1.12
CA VAL A 89 4.60 -5.18 2.39
C VAL A 89 3.46 -5.12 3.40
N ALA A 90 2.82 -3.95 3.53
CA ALA A 90 1.73 -3.73 4.46
C ALA A 90 0.84 -2.57 4.00
N ILE A 91 -0.40 -2.53 4.50
CA ILE A 91 -1.24 -1.33 4.52
C ILE A 91 -1.37 -0.91 5.98
N ARG A 92 -1.15 0.37 6.26
CA ARG A 92 -1.19 0.95 7.61
C ARG A 92 -2.22 2.06 7.66
N ALA A 93 -3.01 2.13 8.73
CA ALA A 93 -3.84 3.30 8.97
C ALA A 93 -2.97 4.53 9.25
N THR A 94 -3.36 5.70 8.76
CA THR A 94 -2.69 6.99 9.00
C THR A 94 -3.14 7.68 10.28
N MET A 95 -4.24 7.21 10.88
CA MET A 95 -4.76 7.79 12.12
C MET A 95 -3.69 7.68 13.22
N MET A 96 -3.11 8.83 13.57
CA MET A 96 -2.37 8.99 14.81
C MET A 96 -3.32 8.63 15.96
N LYS A 97 -2.84 7.84 16.92
CA LYS A 97 -3.55 7.69 18.20
C LYS A 97 -3.82 9.10 18.72
N HIS A 98 -5.09 9.47 18.84
CA HIS A 98 -5.47 10.48 19.83
C HIS A 98 -5.16 9.83 21.18
N ASN A 99 -4.09 10.30 21.82
CA ASN A 99 -3.87 10.09 23.25
C ASN A 99 -4.90 10.90 24.03
#